data_AF-R9PAB9-F1
#
_entry.id   AF-R9PAB9-F1
#
_cell.length_a   1.000
_cell.length_b   1.000
_cell.length_c   1.000
_cell.angle_alpha   90.00
_cell.angle_beta   90.00
_cell.angle_gamma   90.00
#
_symmetry.space_group_name_H-M   'P 1'
#
loop_
_entity.id
_entity.type
_entity.pdbx_description
1 polymer ?
#
loop_
_entity_poly.entity_id
_entity_poly.type
_entity_poly.pdbx_seq_one_letter_code
_entity_poly.pdbx_strand_id
1 'polypeptide(L)'
;MRKAFKENVGFGPGEVRTLKAELRLTAPRPCVVSGGEKQKRKRDRKPGSDFFGFFLRHQWSLSTTSHCSIRARRSTTAATDQKTKMETISLPSTLPSPLQQVHLAHFSNLDPESQSAAIIRRIISASQLPTSTASGASEEKIQQADLERSKLDFAFLDPTKLCSKQHVLTAVTQAAVVCARSWDNETRAFREGEGSIGGMKSKTPHSEVIYMLNPGNNVGESLKRFGLSPKSTSLLLVKFSSPASDPQAVLQSMIDVVSATNLTTPPTTEANYPIDIDQTIRYGSYSATPSTTTPVTDWKDLNKIYKLQIPSNLLNNKEDSRWQKEYEDIVCTSVAMKLVAG
;
A
#
# COMPACT_ATOMS: atom_id res chain seq x y z
N MET A 1 -49.47 -33.60 15.16
CA MET A 1 -49.83 -34.97 14.75
C MET A 1 -50.23 -34.94 13.28
N ARG A 2 -49.66 -35.87 12.51
CA ARG A 2 -49.64 -35.96 11.04
C ARG A 2 -51.04 -36.04 10.42
N LYS A 3 -51.21 -35.40 9.26
CA LYS A 3 -52.10 -35.87 8.19
C LYS A 3 -51.36 -35.80 6.86
N ALA A 4 -51.46 -36.90 6.15
CA ALA A 4 -50.80 -37.25 4.91
C ALA A 4 -51.61 -36.80 3.68
N PHE A 5 -50.95 -36.70 2.52
CA PHE A 5 -51.45 -37.14 1.20
C PHE A 5 -50.21 -37.15 0.27
N LYS A 6 -49.67 -38.31 -0.15
CA LYS A 6 -50.03 -39.10 -1.36
C LYS A 6 -50.02 -38.24 -2.64
N GLU A 7 -49.44 -38.59 -3.78
CA GLU A 7 -48.71 -39.76 -4.30
C GLU A 7 -48.35 -39.38 -5.77
N ASN A 8 -47.19 -39.82 -6.30
CA ASN A 8 -46.85 -40.10 -7.71
C ASN A 8 -47.12 -39.01 -8.80
N VAL A 9 -46.26 -38.78 -9.81
CA VAL A 9 -45.87 -39.70 -10.91
C VAL A 9 -44.56 -39.19 -11.53
N GLY A 10 -43.67 -40.11 -11.92
CA GLY A 10 -42.38 -39.85 -12.57
C GLY A 10 -42.39 -39.96 -14.11
N PHE A 11 -41.17 -40.16 -14.65
CA PHE A 11 -40.74 -40.15 -16.07
C PHE A 11 -40.54 -38.76 -16.67
N GLY A 12 -39.44 -38.43 -17.35
CA GLY A 12 -38.26 -39.15 -17.83
C GLY A 12 -37.48 -38.19 -18.77
N PRO A 13 -36.21 -38.48 -19.13
CA PRO A 13 -35.27 -37.50 -19.65
C PRO A 13 -35.15 -37.48 -21.18
N GLY A 14 -34.68 -36.34 -21.73
CA GLY A 14 -34.06 -36.25 -23.05
C GLY A 14 -34.63 -35.15 -23.94
N GLU A 15 -33.79 -34.20 -24.36
CA GLU A 15 -33.30 -34.11 -25.76
C GLU A 15 -32.51 -32.80 -25.95
N VAL A 16 -31.33 -32.93 -26.55
CA VAL A 16 -30.41 -31.87 -26.97
C VAL A 16 -30.87 -31.35 -28.33
N ARG A 17 -31.16 -30.05 -28.48
CA ARG A 17 -31.05 -29.35 -29.79
C ARG A 17 -30.58 -27.89 -29.65
N THR A 18 -29.43 -27.72 -30.26
CA THR A 18 -28.76 -26.60 -30.92
C THR A 18 -29.62 -25.46 -31.52
N LEU A 19 -28.96 -24.28 -31.59
CA LEU A 19 -29.10 -23.18 -32.56
C LEU A 19 -30.21 -22.14 -32.35
N LYS A 20 -29.84 -20.90 -31.99
CA LYS A 20 -29.65 -19.79 -32.97
C LYS A 20 -29.34 -18.47 -32.25
N ALA A 21 -28.29 -17.82 -32.73
CA ALA A 21 -28.01 -16.42 -32.48
C ALA A 21 -29.03 -15.55 -33.21
N GLU A 22 -29.53 -14.50 -32.55
CA GLU A 22 -30.08 -13.32 -33.21
C GLU A 22 -29.63 -12.07 -32.45
N LEU A 23 -28.63 -11.39 -33.04
CA LEU A 23 -28.33 -10.00 -32.74
C LEU A 23 -29.54 -9.13 -33.12
N ARG A 24 -30.01 -8.30 -32.20
CA ARG A 24 -30.76 -7.09 -32.54
C ARG A 24 -30.05 -5.86 -31.99
N LEU A 25 -29.26 -5.25 -32.86
CA LEU A 25 -28.87 -3.85 -32.79
C LEU A 25 -30.12 -2.98 -32.86
N THR A 26 -30.34 -2.13 -31.86
CA THR A 26 -31.24 -0.97 -31.98
C THR A 26 -30.44 0.29 -31.67
N ALA A 27 -30.41 1.17 -32.67
CA ALA A 27 -29.75 2.46 -32.67
C ALA A 27 -30.56 3.51 -31.87
N PRO A 28 -29.91 4.63 -31.45
CA PRO A 28 -30.46 5.60 -30.52
C PRO A 28 -31.34 6.66 -31.19
N ARG A 29 -32.24 7.27 -30.41
CA ARG A 29 -33.05 8.43 -30.78
C ARG A 29 -33.06 9.49 -29.66
N PRO A 30 -33.40 10.75 -29.97
CA PRO A 30 -32.46 11.87 -29.87
C PRO A 30 -32.70 12.83 -28.70
N CYS A 31 -31.70 13.70 -28.55
CA CYS A 31 -31.62 14.92 -27.75
C CYS A 31 -32.91 15.76 -27.75
N VAL A 32 -33.33 16.17 -26.55
CA VAL A 32 -34.29 17.25 -26.33
C VAL A 32 -33.52 18.44 -25.78
N VAL A 33 -33.53 19.53 -26.56
CA VAL A 33 -33.06 20.86 -26.21
C VAL A 33 -34.24 21.65 -25.65
N SER A 34 -34.09 22.21 -24.45
CA SER A 34 -34.78 23.41 -23.95
C SER A 34 -33.91 23.95 -22.81
N GLY A 35 -33.44 25.20 -22.78
CA GLY A 35 -34.15 26.45 -23.08
C GLY A 35 -34.41 27.12 -21.72
N GLY A 36 -33.56 28.06 -21.30
CA GLY A 36 -33.60 28.63 -19.95
C GLY A 36 -32.67 29.83 -19.75
N GLU A 37 -32.94 30.87 -20.52
CA GLU A 37 -32.35 32.20 -20.45
C GLU A 37 -32.81 32.96 -19.19
N LYS A 38 -31.87 33.44 -18.34
CA LYS A 38 -32.10 34.61 -17.47
C LYS A 38 -30.83 35.45 -17.31
N GLN A 39 -30.94 36.66 -17.84
CA GLN A 39 -30.04 37.79 -17.68
C GLN A 39 -29.92 38.28 -16.21
N LYS A 40 -28.86 39.08 -16.01
CA LYS A 40 -28.79 40.33 -15.22
C LYS A 40 -28.02 40.21 -13.90
N ARG A 41 -26.77 40.70 -13.89
CA ARG A 41 -26.43 42.00 -13.29
C ARG A 41 -24.94 42.36 -13.45
N LYS A 42 -24.75 43.47 -14.16
CA LYS A 42 -23.65 44.44 -14.13
C LYS A 42 -23.16 44.72 -12.70
N ARG A 43 -21.84 44.75 -12.48
CA ARG A 43 -21.18 45.81 -11.68
C ARG A 43 -19.72 45.95 -12.10
N ASP A 44 -19.44 47.13 -12.62
CA ASP A 44 -18.13 47.69 -12.92
C ASP A 44 -17.26 47.84 -11.66
N ARG A 45 -15.96 47.60 -11.77
CA ARG A 45 -14.90 48.48 -11.25
C ARG A 45 -13.57 48.18 -11.93
N LYS A 46 -12.95 49.26 -12.40
CA LYS A 46 -11.74 49.38 -13.23
C LYS A 46 -10.45 49.44 -12.36
N PRO A 47 -9.26 49.48 -13.00
CA PRO A 47 -7.98 48.98 -12.46
C PRO A 47 -7.07 50.07 -11.88
N GLY A 48 -6.01 49.64 -11.20
CA GLY A 48 -4.76 50.40 -10.97
C GLY A 48 -3.62 49.36 -10.92
N SER A 49 -2.72 49.33 -11.91
CA SER A 49 -1.56 50.22 -12.13
C SER A 49 -0.32 49.74 -11.36
N ASP A 50 0.60 49.17 -12.14
CA ASP A 50 2.04 49.41 -12.16
C ASP A 50 2.81 49.52 -10.85
N PHE A 51 3.78 48.60 -10.68
CA PHE A 51 5.09 49.00 -10.17
C PHE A 51 6.23 48.25 -10.89
N PHE A 52 7.21 49.05 -11.26
CA PHE A 52 8.40 48.80 -12.08
C PHE A 52 9.60 48.32 -11.22
N GLY A 53 10.61 47.73 -11.86
CA GLY A 53 11.98 47.54 -11.32
C GLY A 53 12.56 46.15 -11.66
N PHE A 54 13.21 45.86 -12.80
CA PHE A 54 14.53 46.35 -13.29
C PHE A 54 15.68 46.16 -12.28
N PHE A 55 16.54 45.13 -12.45
CA PHE A 55 17.97 45.27 -12.85
C PHE A 55 18.75 43.93 -12.88
N LEU A 56 19.50 43.79 -13.98
CA LEU A 56 20.83 43.21 -14.19
C LEU A 56 21.18 41.71 -14.06
N ARG A 57 21.46 41.13 -15.25
CA ARG A 57 22.67 40.37 -15.65
C ARG A 57 23.84 40.39 -14.64
N HIS A 58 24.43 39.23 -14.38
CA HIS A 58 25.83 39.01 -14.76
C HIS A 58 26.14 37.54 -15.10
N GLN A 59 26.67 37.42 -16.30
CA GLN A 59 27.33 36.29 -16.92
C GLN A 59 28.74 36.17 -16.33
N TRP A 60 29.18 34.97 -15.92
CA TRP A 60 30.61 34.63 -15.86
C TRP A 60 30.83 33.28 -16.54
N SER A 61 31.93 33.23 -17.27
CA SER A 61 32.29 32.29 -18.32
C SER A 61 33.71 31.78 -18.04
N LEU A 62 33.94 30.53 -18.41
CA LEU A 62 35.20 29.85 -18.76
C LEU A 62 36.17 29.39 -17.64
N SER A 63 36.21 28.05 -17.56
CA SER A 63 37.37 27.18 -17.80
C SER A 63 38.67 27.35 -17.02
N THR A 64 39.01 26.31 -16.27
CA THR A 64 40.36 25.73 -16.31
C THR A 64 40.31 24.22 -16.15
N THR A 65 40.86 23.55 -17.16
CA THR A 65 41.25 22.16 -17.24
C THR A 65 42.41 21.89 -16.28
N SER A 66 42.32 20.85 -15.46
CA SER A 66 43.48 20.26 -14.79
C SER A 66 43.34 18.75 -14.73
N HIS A 67 44.04 18.09 -15.66
CA HIS A 67 44.37 16.67 -15.64
C HIS A 67 45.20 16.39 -14.39
N CYS A 68 44.65 15.62 -13.44
CA CYS A 68 45.43 14.96 -12.41
C CYS A 68 45.16 13.46 -12.49
N SER A 69 46.13 12.75 -13.08
CA SER A 69 46.17 11.30 -13.14
C SER A 69 46.50 10.76 -11.75
N ILE A 70 45.46 10.46 -10.97
CA ILE A 70 45.59 9.76 -9.69
C ILE A 70 45.21 8.29 -9.92
N ARG A 71 46.25 7.51 -10.18
CA ARG A 71 46.45 6.10 -9.84
C ARG A 71 45.26 5.49 -9.07
N ALA A 72 44.32 4.88 -9.79
CA ALA A 72 43.26 4.06 -9.21
C ALA A 72 43.90 2.85 -8.51
N ARG A 73 44.21 3.02 -7.23
CA ARG A 73 44.40 1.89 -6.31
C ARG A 73 43.10 1.12 -6.33
N ARG A 74 43.16 -0.16 -6.69
CA ARG A 74 42.14 -1.15 -6.37
C ARG A 74 41.94 -1.15 -4.86
N SER A 75 41.04 -0.30 -4.37
CA SER A 75 40.43 -0.47 -3.07
C SER A 75 39.37 -1.54 -3.27
N THR A 76 39.77 -2.78 -3.02
CA THR A 76 38.84 -3.83 -2.56
C THR A 76 38.23 -3.33 -1.26
N THR A 77 37.20 -2.48 -1.35
CA THR A 77 36.29 -2.24 -0.25
C THR A 77 35.55 -3.55 -0.06
N ALA A 78 35.97 -4.27 0.97
CA ALA A 78 35.22 -5.38 1.52
C ALA A 78 33.75 -4.95 1.60
N ALA A 79 32.90 -5.65 0.86
CA ALA A 79 31.46 -5.60 1.04
C ALA A 79 31.19 -6.09 2.46
N THR A 80 31.15 -5.16 3.41
CA THR A 80 30.66 -5.43 4.75
C THR A 80 29.17 -5.69 4.59
N ASP A 81 28.85 -6.98 4.58
CA ASP A 81 27.53 -7.56 4.48
C ASP A 81 26.61 -6.97 5.55
N GLN A 82 25.92 -5.87 5.21
CA GLN A 82 24.82 -5.32 5.99
C GLN A 82 23.67 -6.33 5.90
N LYS A 83 23.72 -7.34 6.78
CA LYS A 83 22.74 -8.41 6.91
C LYS A 83 21.43 -7.88 7.52
N THR A 84 20.77 -7.11 6.64
CA THR A 84 19.37 -6.78 6.35
C THR A 84 18.38 -6.58 7.50
N LYS A 85 18.13 -5.29 7.78
CA LYS A 85 17.03 -4.71 8.58
C LYS A 85 15.60 -4.99 8.04
N MET A 86 15.49 -5.86 7.04
CA MET A 86 14.35 -6.01 6.13
C MET A 86 14.25 -7.46 5.66
N GLU A 87 13.06 -8.06 5.74
CA GLU A 87 12.79 -9.41 5.23
C GLU A 87 12.32 -9.30 3.78
N THR A 88 12.86 -10.14 2.92
CA THR A 88 12.45 -10.22 1.51
C THR A 88 11.80 -11.57 1.25
N ILE A 89 10.61 -11.54 0.67
CA ILE A 89 9.78 -12.71 0.43
C ILE A 89 9.49 -12.77 -1.07
N SER A 90 9.80 -13.92 -1.66
CA SER A 90 9.51 -14.20 -3.06
C SER A 90 8.09 -14.78 -3.19
N LEU A 91 7.26 -14.13 -4.01
CA LEU A 91 5.95 -14.62 -4.40
C LEU A 91 6.05 -15.50 -5.66
N PRO A 92 5.00 -16.27 -6.01
CA PRO A 92 5.03 -17.16 -7.18
C PRO A 92 5.38 -16.43 -8.48
N SER A 93 6.18 -17.07 -9.33
CA SER A 93 6.60 -16.54 -10.64
C SER A 93 5.46 -16.37 -11.65
N THR A 94 4.27 -16.89 -11.35
CA THR A 94 3.05 -16.67 -12.13
C THR A 94 2.51 -15.24 -12.03
N LEU A 95 2.94 -14.49 -11.00
CA LEU A 95 2.59 -13.08 -10.85
C LEU A 95 3.44 -12.20 -11.78
N PRO A 96 2.94 -11.02 -12.19
CA PRO A 96 3.72 -10.03 -12.92
C PRO A 96 5.02 -9.67 -12.20
N SER A 97 6.09 -9.42 -12.98
CA SER A 97 7.43 -9.12 -12.45
C SER A 97 7.44 -8.10 -11.29
N PRO A 98 6.72 -6.96 -11.33
CA PRO A 98 6.73 -5.99 -10.24
C PRO A 98 6.12 -6.47 -8.91
N LEU A 99 5.42 -7.61 -8.90
CA LEU A 99 4.77 -8.19 -7.73
C LEU A 99 5.45 -9.48 -7.24
N GLN A 100 6.53 -9.94 -7.88
CA GLN A 100 7.16 -11.22 -7.56
C GLN A 100 8.02 -11.18 -6.29
N GLN A 101 8.38 -9.99 -5.81
CA GLN A 101 9.08 -9.82 -4.54
C GLN A 101 8.37 -8.82 -3.65
N VAL A 102 8.42 -9.09 -2.35
CA VAL A 102 7.89 -8.22 -1.30
C VAL A 102 8.94 -8.02 -0.24
N HIS A 103 9.15 -6.77 0.12
CA HIS A 103 10.06 -6.38 1.18
C HIS A 103 9.28 -5.82 2.37
N LEU A 104 9.60 -6.30 3.56
CA LEU A 104 9.02 -5.88 4.82
C LEU A 104 10.11 -5.25 5.69
N ALA A 105 9.90 -4.02 6.14
CA ALA A 105 10.81 -3.34 7.06
C ALA A 105 10.01 -2.73 8.21
N HIS A 106 10.45 -2.99 9.44
CA HIS A 106 9.84 -2.43 10.64
C HIS A 106 10.72 -1.32 11.22
N PHE A 107 10.08 -0.23 11.64
CA PHE A 107 10.72 0.91 12.27
C PHE A 107 10.03 1.16 13.60
N SER A 108 10.80 1.15 14.69
CA SER A 108 10.33 1.46 16.03
C SER A 108 10.88 2.78 16.54
N ASN A 109 10.26 3.29 17.60
CA ASN A 109 10.63 4.53 18.28
C ASN A 109 10.53 5.76 17.38
N LEU A 110 9.50 5.79 16.54
CA LEU A 110 9.12 6.98 15.81
C LEU A 110 8.60 8.04 16.78
N ASP A 111 9.08 9.27 16.63
CA ASP A 111 8.49 10.41 17.30
C ASP A 111 7.15 10.78 16.64
N PRO A 112 6.02 10.68 17.36
CA PRO A 112 4.70 10.92 16.76
C PRO A 112 4.52 12.35 16.24
N GLU A 113 5.09 13.34 16.94
CA GLU A 113 4.87 14.74 16.61
C GLU A 113 5.69 15.20 15.39
N SER A 114 6.94 14.73 15.28
CA SER A 114 7.82 15.15 14.18
C SER A 114 7.89 14.16 13.02
N GLN A 115 7.82 12.85 13.23
CA GLN A 115 8.10 11.87 12.17
C GLN A 115 6.81 11.30 11.56
N SER A 116 5.96 10.62 12.33
CA SER A 116 4.77 9.96 11.76
C SER A 116 3.79 10.96 11.16
N ALA A 117 3.54 12.08 11.85
CA ALA A 117 2.75 13.19 11.33
C ALA A 117 3.38 13.84 10.07
N ALA A 118 4.71 13.96 9.99
CA ALA A 118 5.38 14.50 8.81
C ALA A 118 5.30 13.55 7.61
N ILE A 119 5.45 12.24 7.81
CA ILE A 119 5.28 11.23 6.76
C ILE A 119 3.86 11.32 6.19
N ILE A 120 2.84 11.37 7.05
CA ILE A 120 1.44 11.52 6.62
C ILE A 120 1.23 12.83 5.85
N ARG A 121 1.74 13.96 6.36
CA ARG A 121 1.66 15.25 5.65
C ARG A 121 2.33 15.19 4.28
N ARG A 122 3.48 14.53 4.18
CA ARG A 122 4.21 14.35 2.93
C ARG A 122 3.40 13.50 1.93
N ILE A 123 2.83 12.38 2.36
CA ILE A 123 1.93 11.53 1.54
C ILE A 123 0.73 12.34 1.03
N ILE A 124 0.07 13.10 1.92
CA ILE A 124 -1.07 13.93 1.54
C ILE A 124 -0.64 15.00 0.53
N SER A 125 0.48 15.68 0.77
CA SER A 125 0.99 16.72 -0.14
C SER A 125 1.33 16.16 -1.52
N ALA A 126 1.97 15.00 -1.60
CA ALA A 126 2.28 14.32 -2.86
C ALA A 126 1.02 13.88 -3.62
N SER A 127 -0.05 13.52 -2.91
CA SER A 127 -1.34 13.19 -3.52
C SER A 127 -2.05 14.38 -4.17
N GLN A 128 -1.75 15.60 -3.73
CA GLN A 128 -2.35 16.85 -4.22
C GLN A 128 -1.58 17.48 -5.40
N LEU A 129 -0.39 16.96 -5.73
CA LEU A 129 0.39 17.43 -6.87
C LEU A 129 -0.37 17.22 -8.20
N PRO A 130 -0.01 17.91 -9.29
CA PRO A 130 -0.65 17.70 -10.59
C PRO A 130 -0.43 16.27 -11.11
N THR A 131 -1.38 15.78 -11.90
CA THR A 131 -1.32 14.51 -12.63
C THR A 131 -1.38 14.79 -14.13
N SER A 132 -1.14 13.77 -14.96
CA SER A 132 -1.28 13.86 -16.44
C SER A 132 -2.65 14.35 -16.92
N THR A 133 -3.68 14.23 -16.08
CA THR A 133 -5.05 14.67 -16.33
C THR A 133 -5.34 16.11 -15.86
N ALA A 134 -4.40 16.77 -15.17
CA ALA A 134 -4.59 18.12 -14.66
C ALA A 134 -4.45 19.16 -15.78
N SER A 135 -5.51 19.92 -16.04
CA SER A 135 -5.52 20.99 -17.03
C SER A 135 -4.61 22.15 -16.61
N GLY A 136 -3.58 22.44 -17.41
CA GLY A 136 -2.71 23.62 -17.27
C GLY A 136 -1.39 23.41 -16.52
N ALA A 137 -1.03 22.18 -16.15
CA ALA A 137 0.30 21.88 -15.64
C ALA A 137 1.29 21.62 -16.80
N SER A 138 2.53 22.11 -16.67
CA SER A 138 3.60 21.77 -17.60
C SER A 138 4.02 20.31 -17.41
N GLU A 139 4.49 19.66 -18.47
CA GLU A 139 4.94 18.27 -18.46
C GLU A 139 6.03 18.02 -17.41
N GLU A 140 6.98 18.94 -17.28
CA GLU A 140 8.05 18.88 -16.26
C GLU A 140 7.50 18.82 -14.83
N LYS A 141 6.43 19.58 -14.53
CA LYS A 141 5.80 19.56 -13.21
C LYS A 141 5.10 18.24 -12.92
N ILE A 142 4.51 17.62 -13.95
CA ILE A 142 3.86 16.31 -13.84
C ILE A 142 4.93 15.25 -13.57
N GLN A 143 6.03 15.25 -14.34
CA GLN A 143 7.15 14.32 -14.12
C GLN A 143 7.73 14.46 -12.71
N GLN A 144 7.95 15.68 -12.22
CA GLN A 144 8.44 15.91 -10.86
C GLN A 144 7.45 15.42 -9.80
N ALA A 145 6.15 15.60 -10.03
CA ALA A 145 5.10 15.10 -9.15
C ALA A 145 5.09 13.57 -9.10
N ASP A 146 5.22 12.91 -10.23
CA ASP A 146 5.24 11.44 -10.33
C ASP A 146 6.52 10.87 -9.71
N LEU A 147 7.66 11.55 -9.83
CA LEU A 147 8.89 11.21 -9.12
C LEU A 147 8.74 11.34 -7.60
N GLU A 148 8.02 12.34 -7.09
CA GLU A 148 7.79 12.45 -5.65
C GLU A 148 6.80 11.40 -5.13
N ARG A 149 5.78 11.05 -5.92
CA ARG A 149 4.85 9.95 -5.59
C ARG A 149 5.55 8.60 -5.59
N SER A 150 6.44 8.34 -6.54
CA SER A 150 7.17 7.07 -6.62
C SER A 150 8.09 6.84 -5.42
N LYS A 151 8.68 7.91 -4.86
CA LYS A 151 9.42 7.86 -3.58
C LYS A 151 8.56 7.52 -2.37
N LEU A 152 7.24 7.63 -2.47
CA LEU A 152 6.29 7.35 -1.39
C LEU A 152 5.42 6.14 -1.71
N ASP A 153 5.76 5.37 -2.74
CA ASP A 153 5.01 4.19 -3.16
C ASP A 153 5.33 2.97 -2.28
N PHE A 154 4.86 3.05 -1.05
CA PHE A 154 4.97 2.04 0.01
C PHE A 154 3.63 1.85 0.71
N ALA A 155 3.41 0.68 1.32
CA ALA A 155 2.28 0.51 2.23
C ALA A 155 2.75 0.86 3.64
N PHE A 156 2.22 1.96 4.18
CA PHE A 156 2.52 2.43 5.53
C PHE A 156 1.51 1.84 6.51
N LEU A 157 1.92 0.78 7.24
CA LEU A 157 1.05 0.05 8.17
C LEU A 157 1.36 0.40 9.61
N ASP A 158 0.31 0.49 10.44
CA ASP A 158 0.44 0.62 11.89
C ASP A 158 0.54 -0.78 12.54
N PRO A 159 1.69 -1.16 13.16
CA PRO A 159 1.86 -2.46 13.80
C PRO A 159 0.90 -2.72 14.96
N THR A 160 0.36 -1.67 15.61
CA THR A 160 -0.62 -1.83 16.70
C THR A 160 -1.92 -2.48 16.21
N LYS A 161 -2.17 -2.45 14.90
CA LYS A 161 -3.38 -2.99 14.26
C LYS A 161 -3.09 -4.27 13.48
N LEU A 162 -1.98 -4.93 13.77
CA LEU A 162 -1.58 -6.20 13.18
C LEU A 162 -1.38 -7.23 14.29
N CYS A 163 -1.77 -8.47 14.05
CA CYS A 163 -1.59 -9.55 15.02
C CYS A 163 -0.36 -10.43 14.74
N SER A 164 0.08 -10.54 13.48
CA SER A 164 1.20 -11.38 13.09
C SER A 164 1.77 -11.03 11.71
N LYS A 165 2.91 -11.64 11.37
CA LYS A 165 3.43 -11.65 9.99
C LYS A 165 2.47 -12.34 9.03
N GLN A 166 1.87 -13.48 9.41
CA GLN A 166 0.94 -14.21 8.54
C GLN A 166 -0.27 -13.36 8.16
N HIS A 167 -0.76 -12.52 9.08
CA HIS A 167 -1.83 -11.57 8.81
C HIS A 167 -1.47 -10.61 7.68
N VAL A 168 -0.26 -10.05 7.70
CA VAL A 168 0.27 -9.19 6.63
C VAL A 168 0.48 -9.96 5.34
N LEU A 169 1.11 -11.14 5.39
CA LEU A 169 1.39 -11.95 4.19
C LEU A 169 0.13 -12.43 3.49
N THR A 170 -0.91 -12.74 4.25
CA THR A 170 -2.22 -13.08 3.70
C THR A 170 -2.78 -11.90 2.92
N ALA A 171 -2.76 -10.68 3.50
CA ALA A 171 -3.20 -9.47 2.81
C ALA A 171 -2.36 -9.14 1.58
N VAL A 172 -1.04 -9.26 1.68
CA VAL A 172 -0.09 -9.08 0.57
C VAL A 172 -0.39 -10.03 -0.57
N THR A 173 -0.63 -11.31 -0.27
CA THR A 173 -0.92 -12.33 -1.28
C THR A 173 -2.25 -12.05 -1.97
N GLN A 174 -3.31 -11.72 -1.22
CA GLN A 174 -4.60 -11.33 -1.79
C GLN A 174 -4.49 -10.08 -2.67
N ALA A 175 -3.77 -9.07 -2.20
CA ALA A 175 -3.51 -7.86 -2.96
C ALA A 175 -2.74 -8.16 -4.25
N ALA A 176 -1.69 -8.97 -4.19
CA ALA A 176 -0.90 -9.36 -5.36
C ALA A 176 -1.76 -10.11 -6.40
N VAL A 177 -2.66 -10.99 -5.97
CA VAL A 177 -3.59 -11.68 -6.88
C VAL A 177 -4.55 -10.72 -7.57
N VAL A 178 -5.11 -9.73 -6.86
CA VAL A 178 -5.97 -8.69 -7.47
C VAL A 178 -5.17 -7.80 -8.41
N CYS A 179 -3.98 -7.36 -8.01
CA CYS A 179 -3.11 -6.52 -8.82
C CYS A 179 -2.63 -7.26 -10.08
N ALA A 180 -2.41 -8.57 -10.00
CA ALA A 180 -2.05 -9.38 -11.17
C ALA A 180 -3.16 -9.42 -12.23
N ARG A 181 -4.44 -9.33 -11.82
CA ARG A 181 -5.58 -9.25 -12.75
C ARG A 181 -5.73 -7.87 -13.39
N SER A 182 -5.30 -6.81 -12.70
CA SER A 182 -5.33 -5.45 -13.22
C SER A 182 -4.10 -5.09 -14.06
N TRP A 183 -3.04 -5.91 -14.01
CA TRP A 183 -1.80 -5.70 -14.75
C TRP A 183 -2.00 -5.74 -16.27
N ASP A 184 -1.52 -4.71 -16.95
CA ASP A 184 -1.49 -4.61 -18.39
C ASP A 184 -0.03 -4.75 -18.89
N ASN A 185 0.21 -5.76 -19.71
CA ASN A 185 1.54 -6.04 -20.26
C ASN A 185 1.99 -5.02 -21.31
N GLU A 186 1.05 -4.38 -22.02
CA GLU A 186 1.38 -3.41 -23.08
C GLU A 186 1.84 -2.08 -22.47
N THR A 187 1.07 -1.58 -21.51
CA THR A 187 1.36 -0.30 -20.83
C THR A 187 2.31 -0.46 -19.64
N ARG A 188 2.57 -1.70 -19.19
CA ARG A 188 3.34 -2.02 -17.97
C ARG A 188 2.84 -1.27 -16.73
N ALA A 189 1.53 -1.11 -16.65
CA ALA A 189 0.86 -0.37 -15.60
C ALA A 189 -0.29 -1.19 -15.00
N PHE A 190 -0.65 -0.84 -13.76
CA PHE A 190 -1.83 -1.39 -13.11
C PHE A 190 -3.05 -0.55 -13.45
N ARG A 191 -4.13 -1.20 -13.89
CA ARG A 191 -5.41 -0.52 -14.14
C ARG A 191 -6.08 -0.16 -12.81
N GLU A 192 -6.34 1.12 -12.61
CA GLU A 192 -7.02 1.65 -11.43
C GLU A 192 -8.55 1.59 -11.58
N GLY A 193 -9.26 1.39 -10.46
CA GLY A 193 -10.66 1.77 -10.33
C GLY A 193 -11.68 0.63 -10.21
N GLU A 194 -12.73 0.91 -9.45
CA GLU A 194 -13.79 -0.01 -9.02
C GLU A 194 -14.60 -0.66 -10.17
N GLY A 195 -14.61 -0.05 -11.36
CA GLY A 195 -15.31 -0.56 -12.55
C GLY A 195 -14.48 -1.51 -13.43
N SER A 196 -13.20 -1.73 -13.10
CA SER A 196 -12.39 -2.70 -13.82
C SER A 196 -12.83 -4.11 -13.42
N ILE A 197 -13.33 -4.90 -14.37
CA ILE A 197 -13.77 -6.27 -14.13
C ILE A 197 -12.60 -7.07 -13.54
N GLY A 198 -12.67 -7.35 -12.24
CA GLY A 198 -11.62 -8.04 -11.50
C GLY A 198 -10.36 -7.22 -11.18
N GLY A 199 -10.41 -5.89 -11.26
CA GLY A 199 -9.26 -5.03 -10.98
C GLY A 199 -9.24 -4.43 -9.55
N MET A 200 -8.24 -3.58 -9.31
CA MET A 200 -7.93 -3.04 -7.98
C MET A 200 -8.95 -2.00 -7.52
N LYS A 201 -9.32 -2.05 -6.23
CA LYS A 201 -10.19 -1.03 -5.63
C LYS A 201 -9.40 0.23 -5.25
N SER A 202 -8.13 0.10 -4.94
CA SER A 202 -7.22 1.19 -4.63
C SER A 202 -6.42 1.65 -5.85
N LYS A 203 -5.67 2.75 -5.70
CA LYS A 203 -4.84 3.33 -6.76
C LYS A 203 -3.50 2.62 -6.97
N THR A 204 -2.95 2.01 -5.92
CA THR A 204 -1.61 1.40 -5.97
C THR A 204 -1.62 0.02 -5.34
N PRO A 205 -0.76 -0.92 -5.79
CA PRO A 205 -0.68 -2.25 -5.19
C PRO A 205 -0.43 -2.21 -3.68
N HIS A 206 0.34 -1.22 -3.22
CA HIS A 206 0.61 -0.98 -1.82
C HIS A 206 -0.63 -0.57 -1.02
N SER A 207 -1.46 0.31 -1.58
CA SER A 207 -2.75 0.68 -0.97
C SER A 207 -3.73 -0.48 -0.98
N GLU A 208 -3.61 -1.39 -1.95
CA GLU A 208 -4.42 -2.60 -2.02
C GLU A 208 -4.11 -3.56 -0.87
N VAL A 209 -2.85 -3.63 -0.41
CA VAL A 209 -2.48 -4.39 0.81
C VAL A 209 -3.26 -3.88 2.02
N ILE A 210 -3.28 -2.55 2.22
CA ILE A 210 -4.02 -1.92 3.32
C ILE A 210 -5.52 -2.17 3.18
N TYR A 211 -6.04 -2.11 1.96
CA TYR A 211 -7.43 -2.44 1.67
C TYR A 211 -7.75 -3.89 2.04
N MET A 212 -6.89 -4.87 1.72
CA MET A 212 -7.14 -6.29 2.01
C MET A 212 -7.16 -6.60 3.50
N LEU A 213 -6.40 -5.88 4.32
CA LEU A 213 -6.41 -6.07 5.78
C LEU A 213 -7.80 -5.80 6.38
N ASN A 214 -8.51 -4.78 5.90
CA ASN A 214 -9.82 -4.44 6.44
C ASN A 214 -10.90 -5.42 5.98
N PRO A 215 -11.74 -5.98 6.87
CA PRO A 215 -12.89 -6.78 6.45
C PRO A 215 -13.97 -5.97 5.72
N GLY A 216 -13.97 -4.64 5.87
CA GLY A 216 -14.89 -3.74 5.15
C GLY A 216 -14.46 -3.43 3.71
N ASN A 217 -15.43 -2.99 2.90
CA ASN A 217 -15.21 -2.65 1.48
C ASN A 217 -14.87 -1.17 1.23
N ASN A 218 -14.69 -0.38 2.29
CA ASN A 218 -14.37 1.05 2.16
C ASN A 218 -12.86 1.28 2.22
N VAL A 219 -12.25 1.68 1.10
CA VAL A 219 -10.81 1.95 0.99
C VAL A 219 -10.36 3.06 1.97
N GLY A 220 -11.14 4.13 2.11
CA GLY A 220 -10.82 5.23 3.03
C GLY A 220 -10.89 4.81 4.50
N GLU A 221 -11.79 3.88 4.85
CA GLU A 221 -11.84 3.29 6.17
C GLU A 221 -10.64 2.36 6.42
N SER A 222 -10.25 1.56 5.42
CA SER A 222 -9.07 0.71 5.52
C SER A 222 -7.80 1.51 5.80
N LEU A 223 -7.58 2.61 5.07
CA LEU A 223 -6.45 3.52 5.28
C LEU A 223 -6.45 4.14 6.68
N LYS A 224 -7.62 4.48 7.24
CA LYS A 224 -7.72 5.02 8.60
C LYS A 224 -7.48 3.98 9.70
N ARG A 225 -7.83 2.72 9.45
CA ARG A 225 -7.75 1.63 10.43
C ARG A 225 -6.39 0.96 10.49
N PHE A 226 -5.81 0.66 9.33
CA PHE A 226 -4.56 -0.10 9.22
C PHE A 226 -3.39 0.74 8.73
N GLY A 227 -3.66 1.91 8.15
CA GLY A 227 -2.62 2.84 7.75
C GLY A 227 -1.96 3.54 8.95
N LEU A 228 -0.81 4.16 8.69
CA LEU A 228 -0.08 4.95 9.69
C LEU A 228 -0.96 6.06 10.28
N SER A 229 -0.99 6.14 11.63
CA SER A 229 -1.64 7.21 12.37
C SER A 229 -0.61 8.27 12.78
N PRO A 230 -1.00 9.55 12.92
CA PRO A 230 -0.09 10.61 13.41
C PRO A 230 0.36 10.39 14.85
N LYS A 231 -0.21 9.41 15.55
CA LYS A 231 0.16 9.03 16.93
C LYS A 231 0.99 7.75 16.99
N SER A 232 1.27 7.11 15.84
CA SER A 232 1.99 5.84 15.81
C SER A 232 3.46 6.04 16.16
N THR A 233 3.96 5.21 17.07
CA THR A 233 5.38 5.13 17.48
C THR A 233 6.14 4.03 16.74
N SER A 234 5.44 3.21 15.97
CA SER A 234 5.98 2.12 15.18
C SER A 234 5.36 2.13 13.79
N LEU A 235 6.12 1.69 12.79
CA LEU A 235 5.72 1.66 11.39
C LEU A 235 6.22 0.38 10.74
N LEU A 236 5.35 -0.30 10.00
CA LEU A 236 5.72 -1.37 9.11
C LEU A 236 5.57 -0.88 7.67
N LEU A 237 6.66 -0.94 6.90
CA LEU A 237 6.68 -0.66 5.47
C LEU A 237 6.62 -1.96 4.66
N VAL A 238 5.77 -1.96 3.65
CA VAL A 238 5.68 -3.02 2.64
C VAL A 238 5.96 -2.44 1.26
N LYS A 239 6.87 -3.07 0.51
CA LYS A 239 7.18 -2.70 -0.89
C LYS A 239 7.11 -3.92 -1.80
N PHE A 240 6.35 -3.83 -2.89
CA PHE A 240 6.45 -4.76 -4.01
C PHE A 240 7.63 -4.39 -4.91
N SER A 241 8.33 -5.39 -5.43
CA SER A 241 9.47 -5.21 -6.32
C SER A 241 9.60 -6.35 -7.33
N SER A 242 10.46 -6.11 -8.32
CA SER A 242 10.88 -7.14 -9.28
C SER A 242 12.06 -7.94 -8.73
N PRO A 243 12.22 -9.22 -9.10
CA PRO A 243 13.37 -10.04 -8.69
C PRO A 243 14.72 -9.48 -9.12
N ALA A 244 14.73 -8.59 -10.13
CA ALA A 244 15.93 -7.90 -10.59
C ALA A 244 16.31 -6.68 -9.72
N SER A 245 15.46 -6.29 -8.77
CA SER A 245 15.68 -5.12 -7.91
C SER A 245 16.68 -5.46 -6.82
N ASP A 246 17.62 -4.56 -6.54
CA ASP A 246 18.54 -4.72 -5.42
C ASP A 246 17.81 -4.48 -4.07
N PRO A 247 17.74 -5.48 -3.18
CA PRO A 247 17.12 -5.30 -1.86
C PRO A 247 17.75 -4.18 -1.03
N GLN A 248 19.06 -3.92 -1.19
CA GLN A 248 19.73 -2.86 -0.43
C GLN A 248 19.27 -1.47 -0.89
N ALA A 249 19.11 -1.26 -2.19
CA ALA A 249 18.53 -0.03 -2.72
C ALA A 249 17.08 0.21 -2.25
N VAL A 250 16.28 -0.87 -2.14
CA VAL A 250 14.92 -0.79 -1.60
C VAL A 250 14.93 -0.39 -0.12
N LEU A 251 15.81 -1.02 0.68
CA LEU A 251 15.97 -0.68 2.09
C LEU A 251 16.41 0.78 2.26
N GLN A 252 17.37 1.25 1.46
CA GLN A 252 17.80 2.65 1.50
C GLN A 252 16.63 3.60 1.21
N SER A 253 15.82 3.28 0.20
CA SER A 253 14.62 4.06 -0.13
C SER A 253 13.62 4.10 1.02
N MET A 254 13.44 2.99 1.75
CA MET A 254 12.59 2.93 2.95
C MET A 254 13.15 3.82 4.08
N ILE A 255 14.47 3.80 4.31
CA ILE A 255 15.12 4.62 5.34
C ILE A 255 14.99 6.11 5.01
N ASP A 256 15.17 6.49 3.74
CA ASP A 256 15.09 7.86 3.27
C ASP A 256 13.70 8.48 3.50
N VAL A 257 12.64 7.66 3.45
CA VAL A 257 11.27 8.13 3.75
C VAL A 257 11.06 8.39 5.23
N VAL A 258 11.62 7.55 6.10
CA VAL A 258 11.33 7.58 7.54
C VAL A 258 12.19 8.62 8.28
N SER A 259 13.25 9.15 7.64
CA SER A 259 14.21 10.11 8.19
C SER A 259 15.03 9.55 9.38
N ALA A 260 16.34 9.45 9.20
CA ALA A 260 17.24 8.66 10.05
C ALA A 260 17.46 9.17 11.49
N THR A 261 16.92 10.35 11.87
CA THR A 261 17.39 11.09 13.04
C THR A 261 17.19 10.37 14.38
N ASN A 262 16.19 9.47 14.52
CA ASN A 262 15.88 8.77 15.78
C ASN A 262 15.46 7.30 15.62
N LEU A 263 15.76 6.66 14.49
CA LEU A 263 15.28 5.30 14.24
C LEU A 263 16.03 4.28 15.08
N THR A 264 15.29 3.51 15.87
CA THR A 264 15.84 2.24 16.39
C THR A 264 15.85 1.25 15.24
N THR A 265 16.94 1.31 14.48
CA THR A 265 17.26 0.24 13.53
C THR A 265 17.65 -1.00 14.32
N PRO A 266 17.40 -2.22 13.81
CA PRO A 266 17.76 -3.44 14.50
C PRO A 266 19.22 -3.39 14.96
N PRO A 267 19.53 -3.95 16.14
CA PRO A 267 20.87 -3.93 16.69
C PRO A 267 21.86 -4.45 15.64
N THR A 268 22.91 -3.68 15.36
CA THR A 268 23.99 -4.03 14.41
C THR A 268 24.89 -5.14 14.96
N THR A 269 24.42 -5.88 15.97
CA THR A 269 25.27 -6.76 16.75
C THR A 269 25.49 -8.06 15.99
N GLU A 270 26.76 -8.34 15.77
CA GLU A 270 27.52 -9.51 15.28
C GLU A 270 26.95 -10.94 15.53
N ALA A 271 25.75 -11.08 16.10
CA ALA A 271 25.08 -12.34 16.32
C ALA A 271 24.23 -12.71 15.09
N ASN A 272 24.62 -13.80 14.44
CA ASN A 272 24.11 -14.34 13.19
C ASN A 272 22.66 -14.89 13.26
N TYR A 273 21.73 -14.21 13.92
CA TYR A 273 20.34 -14.64 14.06
C TYR A 273 19.46 -14.08 12.93
N PRO A 274 18.57 -14.90 12.33
CA PRO A 274 17.59 -14.42 11.38
C PRO A 274 16.67 -13.41 12.07
N ILE A 275 16.50 -12.24 11.45
CA ILE A 275 15.54 -11.23 11.92
C ILE A 275 14.14 -11.81 11.78
N ASP A 276 13.48 -12.02 12.91
CA ASP A 276 12.08 -12.44 12.94
C ASP A 276 11.19 -11.21 12.95
N ILE A 277 10.67 -10.82 11.77
CA ILE A 277 9.73 -9.71 11.66
C ILE A 277 8.45 -9.98 12.45
N ASP A 278 8.06 -11.23 12.67
CA ASP A 278 6.86 -11.55 13.46
C ASP A 278 7.00 -11.01 14.90
N GLN A 279 8.17 -11.13 15.51
CA GLN A 279 8.47 -10.52 16.81
C GLN A 279 8.30 -9.00 16.77
N THR A 280 8.78 -8.35 15.71
CA THR A 280 8.70 -6.89 15.60
C THR A 280 7.28 -6.40 15.39
N ILE A 281 6.45 -7.15 14.64
CA ILE A 281 5.04 -6.83 14.46
C ILE A 281 4.30 -6.98 15.79
N ARG A 282 4.54 -8.06 16.52
CA ARG A 282 3.85 -8.34 17.79
C ARG A 282 4.31 -7.47 18.95
N TYR A 283 5.60 -7.18 19.05
CA TYR A 283 6.21 -6.53 20.23
C TYR A 283 6.84 -5.16 19.94
N GLY A 284 6.79 -4.68 18.70
CA GLY A 284 7.30 -3.36 18.30
C GLY A 284 8.79 -3.15 18.51
N SER A 285 9.59 -4.20 18.77
CA SER A 285 11.02 -4.10 18.96
C SER A 285 11.74 -5.37 18.50
N TYR A 286 13.03 -5.23 18.19
CA TYR A 286 13.92 -6.32 17.76
C TYR A 286 14.58 -7.08 18.93
N SER A 287 14.15 -6.87 20.19
CA SER A 287 14.86 -7.45 21.34
C SER A 287 14.75 -8.97 21.38
N ALA A 288 15.89 -9.64 21.53
CA ALA A 288 16.02 -11.10 21.56
C ALA A 288 15.48 -11.77 22.85
N THR A 289 15.01 -11.00 23.83
CA THR A 289 14.43 -11.51 25.08
C THR A 289 12.90 -11.30 25.12
N PRO A 290 12.10 -12.27 24.64
CA PRO A 290 10.65 -12.16 24.61
C PRO A 290 9.98 -12.27 25.99
N SER A 291 10.73 -12.51 27.08
CA SER A 291 10.16 -12.82 28.40
C SER A 291 9.41 -11.64 29.04
N THR A 292 9.82 -10.39 28.81
CA THR A 292 9.28 -9.23 29.59
C THR A 292 8.46 -8.23 28.79
N THR A 293 8.45 -8.29 27.45
CA THR A 293 7.79 -7.27 26.62
C THR A 293 6.30 -7.55 26.45
N THR A 294 5.48 -6.52 26.61
CA THR A 294 4.04 -6.55 26.32
C THR A 294 3.81 -6.45 24.81
N PRO A 295 2.84 -7.16 24.23
CA PRO A 295 2.52 -7.00 22.81
C PRO A 295 2.06 -5.57 22.53
N VAL A 296 2.48 -5.04 21.38
CA VAL A 296 2.10 -3.71 20.87
C VAL A 296 0.74 -3.74 20.19
N THR A 297 0.26 -4.92 19.82
CA THR A 297 -1.06 -5.15 19.24
C THR A 297 -2.19 -4.70 20.17
N ASP A 298 -3.03 -3.79 19.69
CA ASP A 298 -4.28 -3.38 20.34
C ASP A 298 -5.38 -4.40 20.02
N TRP A 299 -5.41 -5.47 20.82
CA TRP A 299 -6.40 -6.54 20.68
C TRP A 299 -7.85 -6.06 20.80
N LYS A 300 -8.10 -4.98 21.55
CA LYS A 300 -9.46 -4.45 21.73
C LYS A 300 -9.97 -3.83 20.44
N ASP A 301 -9.12 -3.06 19.77
CA ASP A 301 -9.49 -2.46 18.49
C ASP A 301 -9.52 -3.50 17.37
N LEU A 302 -8.59 -4.46 17.35
CA LEU A 302 -8.66 -5.58 16.39
C LEU A 302 -9.95 -6.40 16.53
N ASN A 303 -10.37 -6.71 17.76
CA ASN A 303 -11.66 -7.36 18.01
C ASN A 303 -12.82 -6.54 17.43
N LYS A 304 -12.78 -5.22 17.59
CA LYS A 304 -13.80 -4.32 17.02
C LYS A 304 -13.78 -4.32 15.49
N ILE A 305 -12.60 -4.33 14.87
CA ILE A 305 -12.44 -4.33 13.41
C ILE A 305 -12.98 -5.63 12.81
N TYR A 306 -12.58 -6.78 13.36
CA TYR A 306 -12.98 -8.12 12.86
C TYR A 306 -14.28 -8.64 13.48
N LYS A 307 -14.96 -7.83 14.31
CA LYS A 307 -16.21 -8.19 15.01
C LYS A 307 -16.08 -9.48 15.85
N LEU A 308 -14.91 -9.65 16.47
CA LEU A 308 -14.60 -10.77 17.36
C LEU A 308 -14.89 -10.37 18.81
N GLN A 309 -15.25 -11.37 19.63
CA GLN A 309 -15.55 -11.21 21.05
C GLN A 309 -14.57 -12.03 21.90
N ILE A 310 -13.28 -11.95 21.59
CA ILE A 310 -12.23 -12.70 22.31
C ILE A 310 -11.64 -11.82 23.41
N PRO A 311 -11.73 -12.20 24.69
CA PRO A 311 -11.18 -11.43 25.79
C PRO A 311 -9.67 -11.16 25.65
N SER A 312 -9.25 -9.89 25.76
CA SER A 312 -7.84 -9.50 25.57
C SER A 312 -6.88 -10.12 26.58
N ASN A 313 -7.36 -10.53 27.76
CA ASN A 313 -6.56 -11.25 28.75
C ASN A 313 -6.10 -12.62 28.25
N LEU A 314 -6.90 -13.31 27.41
CA LEU A 314 -6.50 -14.58 26.80
C LEU A 314 -5.42 -14.35 25.73
N LEU A 315 -5.51 -13.25 24.99
CA LEU A 315 -4.57 -12.92 23.92
C LEU A 315 -3.23 -12.39 24.45
N ASN A 316 -3.23 -11.75 25.61
CA ASN A 316 -2.00 -11.28 26.27
C ASN A 316 -1.28 -12.37 27.07
N ASN A 317 -1.92 -13.52 27.32
CA ASN A 317 -1.30 -14.61 28.07
C ASN A 317 -0.25 -15.33 27.22
N LYS A 318 1.01 -15.29 27.64
CA LYS A 318 2.12 -15.96 26.95
C LYS A 318 2.08 -17.48 27.10
N GLU A 319 1.47 -17.98 28.17
CA GLU A 319 1.42 -19.42 28.46
C GLU A 319 0.44 -20.16 27.53
N ASP A 320 -0.62 -19.47 27.09
CA ASP A 320 -1.64 -20.00 26.17
C ASP A 320 -1.51 -19.39 24.76
N SER A 321 -0.42 -19.70 24.07
CA SER A 321 -0.21 -19.31 22.65
C SER A 321 -1.31 -19.82 21.71
N ARG A 322 -2.11 -20.79 22.15
CA ARG A 322 -3.23 -21.36 21.40
C ARG A 322 -4.27 -20.31 21.01
N TRP A 323 -4.65 -19.41 21.92
CA TRP A 323 -5.65 -18.39 21.63
C TRP A 323 -5.14 -17.37 20.61
N GLN A 324 -3.86 -17.02 20.66
CA GLN A 324 -3.25 -16.14 19.66
C GLN A 324 -3.26 -16.80 18.27
N LYS A 325 -2.94 -18.09 18.19
CA LYS A 325 -2.97 -18.84 16.93
C LYS A 325 -4.39 -18.96 16.36
N GLU A 326 -5.37 -19.33 17.18
CA GLU A 326 -6.77 -19.41 16.74
C GLU A 326 -7.29 -18.03 16.29
N TYR A 327 -6.92 -16.96 17.01
CA TYR A 327 -7.25 -15.59 16.62
C TYR A 327 -6.64 -15.22 15.26
N GLU A 328 -5.37 -15.53 15.07
CA GLU A 328 -4.64 -15.32 13.82
C GLU A 328 -5.26 -16.09 12.65
N ASP A 329 -5.64 -17.35 12.87
CA ASP A 329 -6.31 -18.18 11.85
C ASP A 329 -7.65 -17.56 11.43
N ILE A 330 -8.45 -17.06 12.38
CA ILE A 330 -9.73 -16.40 12.11
C ILE A 330 -9.51 -15.11 11.30
N VAL A 331 -8.56 -14.27 11.72
CA VAL A 331 -8.24 -13.01 11.03
C VAL A 331 -7.71 -13.27 9.62
N CYS A 332 -6.77 -14.21 9.46
CA CYS A 332 -6.23 -14.57 8.15
C CYS A 332 -7.32 -15.14 7.24
N THR A 333 -8.22 -15.97 7.78
CA THR A 333 -9.38 -16.48 7.03
C THR A 333 -10.29 -15.33 6.59
N SER A 334 -10.58 -14.37 7.47
CA SER A 334 -11.36 -13.18 7.12
C SER A 334 -10.73 -12.36 6.00
N VAL A 335 -9.41 -12.17 6.00
CA VAL A 335 -8.68 -11.47 4.95
C VAL A 335 -8.70 -12.27 3.64
N ALA A 336 -8.44 -13.57 3.70
CA ALA A 336 -8.43 -14.46 2.54
C ALA A 336 -9.80 -14.57 1.85
N MET A 337 -10.88 -14.56 2.62
CA MET A 337 -12.25 -14.67 2.09
C MET A 337 -12.77 -13.38 1.45
N LYS A 338 -12.07 -12.25 1.61
CA LYS A 338 -12.54 -10.94 1.12
C LYS A 338 -12.85 -10.94 -0.38
N LEU A 339 -12.05 -11.64 -1.18
CA LEU A 339 -12.24 -11.73 -2.63
C LEU A 339 -13.28 -12.76 -3.07
N VAL A 340 -13.72 -13.64 -2.17
CA VAL A 340 -14.72 -14.68 -2.45
C VAL A 340 -16.14 -14.15 -2.27
N ALA A 341 -16.33 -13.17 -1.39
CA ALA A 341 -17.63 -12.61 -1.05
C ALA A 341 -18.06 -11.39 -1.90
N GLY A 342 -17.25 -10.99 -2.87
CA GLY A 342 -17.38 -9.74 -3.64
C GLY A 342 -17.94 -9.88 -5.04
#